data_AF-A0A1F3XSZ7-F1
#
_entry.id   AF-A0A1F3XSZ7-F1
#
_cell.length_a   1.000
_cell.length_b   1.000
_cell.length_c   1.000
_cell.angle_alpha   90.00
_cell.angle_beta   90.00
_cell.angle_gamma   90.00
#
_symmetry.space_group_name_H-M   'P 1'
#
loop_
_entity.id
_entity.type
_entity.pdbx_description
1 polymer ?
#
loop_
_entity_poly.entity_id
_entity_poly.type
_entity_poly.pdbx_seq_one_letter_code
_entity_poly.pdbx_strand_id
1 'polypeptide(L)'
;MFAMPPDAVKATAMAAIIALTGINLLGVRRGAGVQNILTSIKVLTLIAIAMAGFIVPVQPGAGLTQAFTGGSVFASNAGGMTAFGVALIAAFWAFDGWNNVTFIAGEIKEPRRNVPLSLFIGLSTVAILYLLVNMAYYRMLPAAAVAGSSFPAADAVRIMGGEWWVRAIIIAVVISTLGCVNGMVLAGARVTYAMADAGSLPRKLAYVHPRFHVPSVTLLIQMAWAVLLVWSGRYDQLFTYVISAAFLFYGLTVAGLIVLRRRAPQLERPYKVPFYPWLPLVYLVFTAAFLINSVAEKPRESLAGLVIVCIGIPVFYALRRKRR
;
A
#
# COMPACT_ATOMS: atom_id res chain seq x y z
N MET A 1 14.39 -18.27 -15.32
CA MET A 1 14.17 -17.30 -14.23
C MET A 1 15.55 -16.96 -13.66
N PHE A 2 15.97 -15.70 -13.62
CA PHE A 2 17.28 -15.33 -13.07
C PHE A 2 17.27 -15.56 -11.55
N ALA A 3 17.67 -16.75 -11.11
CA ALA A 3 17.76 -17.06 -9.68
C ALA A 3 19.01 -16.35 -9.12
N MET A 4 18.81 -15.12 -8.64
CA MET A 4 19.84 -14.44 -7.85
C MET A 4 20.00 -15.16 -6.50
N PRO A 5 21.24 -15.30 -5.99
CA PRO A 5 21.46 -15.77 -4.64
C PRO A 5 20.68 -14.92 -3.62
N PRO A 6 20.15 -15.50 -2.53
CA PRO A 6 19.39 -14.74 -1.52
C PRO A 6 20.14 -13.50 -1.00
N ASP A 7 21.46 -13.58 -0.87
CA ASP A 7 22.30 -12.46 -0.44
C ASP A 7 22.37 -11.35 -1.48
N ALA A 8 22.38 -11.69 -2.78
CA ALA A 8 22.34 -10.71 -3.86
C ALA A 8 20.98 -9.99 -3.93
N VAL A 9 19.89 -10.71 -3.65
CA VAL A 9 18.55 -10.11 -3.54
C VAL A 9 18.51 -9.10 -2.38
N LYS A 10 18.99 -9.50 -1.20
CA LYS A 10 19.07 -8.61 -0.02
C LYS A 10 19.94 -7.39 -0.29
N ALA A 11 21.13 -7.58 -0.88
CA ALA A 11 22.04 -6.50 -1.21
C ALA A 11 21.41 -5.49 -2.19
N THR A 12 20.72 -5.99 -3.23
CA THR A 12 20.03 -5.14 -4.20
C THR A 12 18.89 -4.35 -3.55
N ALA A 13 18.10 -4.98 -2.67
CA ALA A 13 17.04 -4.30 -1.94
C ALA A 13 17.57 -3.22 -0.99
N MET A 14 18.65 -3.51 -0.24
CA MET A 14 19.30 -2.52 0.64
C MET A 14 19.89 -1.35 -0.18
N ALA A 15 20.55 -1.65 -1.31
CA ALA A 15 21.10 -0.62 -2.20
C ALA A 15 19.99 0.28 -2.76
N ALA A 16 18.86 -0.30 -3.18
CA ALA A 16 17.71 0.46 -3.65
C ALA A 16 17.15 1.40 -2.57
N ILE A 17 16.99 0.92 -1.33
CA ILE A 17 16.55 1.73 -0.19
C ILE A 17 17.52 2.90 0.05
N ILE A 18 18.82 2.62 0.14
CA ILE A 18 19.85 3.63 0.40
C ILE A 18 19.88 4.67 -0.72
N ALA A 19 19.84 4.24 -1.99
CA ALA A 19 19.85 5.14 -3.14
C ALA A 19 18.61 6.06 -3.16
N LEU A 20 17.41 5.49 -2.95
CA LEU A 20 16.17 6.25 -2.92
C LEU A 20 16.12 7.20 -1.72
N THR A 21 16.57 6.78 -0.54
CA THR A 21 16.71 7.69 0.61
C THR A 21 17.69 8.82 0.29
N GLY A 22 18.83 8.52 -0.33
CA GLY A 22 19.80 9.52 -0.78
C GLY A 22 19.18 10.59 -1.68
N ILE A 23 18.39 10.18 -2.68
CA ILE A 23 17.64 11.11 -3.55
C ILE A 23 16.68 11.99 -2.74
N ASN A 24 15.95 11.39 -1.79
CA ASN A 24 15.00 12.12 -0.96
C ASN A 24 15.68 13.08 0.02
N LEU A 25 16.90 12.79 0.48
CA LEU A 25 17.69 13.71 1.30
C LEU A 25 18.12 14.98 0.54
N LEU A 26 18.22 14.91 -0.79
CA LEU A 26 18.55 16.05 -1.66
C LEU A 26 17.34 16.98 -1.91
N GLY A 27 16.19 16.72 -1.29
CA GLY A 27 15.06 17.62 -1.23
C GLY A 27 13.76 17.02 -1.79
N VAL A 28 12.64 17.49 -1.22
CA VAL A 28 11.28 17.00 -1.53
C VAL A 28 10.95 17.08 -3.02
N ARG A 29 11.35 18.16 -3.71
CA ARG A 29 11.06 18.33 -5.14
C ARG A 29 11.71 17.27 -6.01
N ARG A 30 12.94 16.84 -5.67
CA ARG A 30 13.65 15.78 -6.41
C ARG A 30 13.01 14.42 -6.16
N GLY A 31 12.72 14.12 -4.89
CA GLY A 31 11.99 12.91 -4.50
C GLY A 31 10.62 12.79 -5.18
N ALA A 32 9.86 13.89 -5.23
CA ALA A 32 8.58 13.96 -5.92
C ALA A 32 8.72 13.83 -7.46
N GLY A 33 9.76 14.42 -8.06
CA GLY A 33 10.04 14.27 -9.49
C GLY A 33 10.30 12.81 -9.87
N VAL A 34 11.15 12.12 -9.10
CA VAL A 34 11.39 10.68 -9.26
C VAL A 34 10.11 9.88 -9.05
N GLN A 35 9.32 10.21 -8.02
CA GLN A 35 8.02 9.57 -7.79
C GLN A 35 7.09 9.68 -8.99
N ASN A 36 6.99 10.88 -9.58
CA ASN A 36 6.12 11.13 -10.72
C ASN A 36 6.55 10.31 -11.93
N ILE A 37 7.84 10.28 -12.27
CA ILE A 37 8.37 9.48 -13.37
C ILE A 37 8.06 8.00 -13.16
N LEU A 38 8.38 7.45 -11.98
CA LEU A 38 8.15 6.04 -11.66
C LEU A 38 6.65 5.68 -11.66
N THR A 39 5.79 6.63 -11.26
CA THR A 39 4.33 6.47 -11.28
C THR A 39 3.79 6.50 -12.70
N SER A 40 4.27 7.41 -13.56
CA SER A 40 3.88 7.45 -14.96
C SER A 40 4.25 6.15 -15.69
N ILE A 41 5.46 5.63 -15.49
CA ILE A 41 5.91 4.38 -16.13
C ILE A 41 5.01 3.20 -15.75
N LYS A 42 4.71 3.02 -14.46
CA LYS A 42 3.86 1.89 -14.03
C LYS A 42 2.41 2.04 -14.52
N VAL A 43 1.86 3.26 -14.54
CA VAL A 43 0.50 3.50 -15.04
C VAL A 43 0.43 3.18 -16.53
N LEU A 44 1.41 3.66 -17.32
CA LEU A 44 1.50 3.36 -18.75
C LEU A 44 1.65 1.85 -19.00
N THR A 45 2.40 1.15 -18.16
CA THR A 45 2.55 -0.30 -18.25
C THR A 45 1.21 -1.02 -18.02
N LEU A 46 0.45 -0.63 -17.00
CA LEU A 46 -0.88 -1.21 -16.76
C LEU A 46 -1.85 -0.93 -17.92
N ILE A 47 -1.83 0.28 -18.47
CA ILE A 47 -2.62 0.65 -19.66
C ILE A 47 -2.22 -0.22 -20.85
N ALA A 48 -0.92 -0.42 -21.07
CA ALA A 48 -0.42 -1.26 -22.17
C ALA A 48 -0.87 -2.73 -22.05
N ILE A 49 -0.80 -3.32 -20.85
CA ILE A 49 -1.28 -4.69 -20.59
C ILE A 49 -2.80 -4.77 -20.80
N ALA A 50 -3.55 -3.81 -20.28
CA ALA A 50 -4.99 -3.76 -20.47
C ALA A 50 -5.34 -3.72 -21.97
N MET A 51 -4.79 -2.76 -22.72
CA MET A 51 -5.02 -2.65 -24.17
C MET A 51 -4.64 -3.93 -24.90
N ALA A 52 -3.49 -4.52 -24.57
CA ALA A 52 -3.04 -5.77 -25.15
C ALA A 52 -4.05 -6.91 -24.99
N GLY A 53 -4.59 -7.13 -23.78
CA GLY A 53 -5.56 -8.21 -23.56
C GLY A 53 -6.93 -7.97 -24.20
N PHE A 54 -7.26 -6.73 -24.57
CA PHE A 54 -8.44 -6.44 -25.38
C PHE A 54 -8.20 -6.57 -26.89
N ILE A 55 -6.97 -6.32 -27.36
CA ILE A 55 -6.59 -6.47 -28.77
C ILE A 55 -6.34 -7.94 -29.14
N VAL A 56 -5.70 -8.71 -28.25
CA VAL A 56 -5.42 -10.13 -28.48
C VAL A 56 -6.73 -10.92 -28.53
N PRO A 57 -6.93 -11.81 -29.53
CA PRO A 57 -8.10 -12.68 -29.58
C PRO A 57 -8.24 -13.50 -28.31
N VAL A 58 -9.50 -13.70 -27.87
CA VAL A 58 -9.79 -14.50 -26.68
C VAL A 58 -9.27 -15.92 -26.91
N GLN A 59 -8.45 -16.40 -25.97
CA GLN A 59 -7.86 -17.74 -26.07
C GLN A 59 -8.90 -18.83 -25.76
N PRO A 60 -8.79 -20.04 -26.33
CA PRO A 60 -9.68 -21.15 -26.00
C PRO A 60 -9.67 -21.46 -24.49
N GLY A 61 -10.84 -21.59 -23.87
CA GLY A 61 -10.95 -21.80 -22.42
C GLY A 61 -10.73 -20.53 -21.57
N ALA A 62 -10.43 -19.40 -22.21
CA ALA A 62 -10.41 -18.08 -21.62
C ALA A 62 -11.68 -17.30 -22.02
N GLY A 63 -11.87 -16.14 -21.42
CA GLY A 63 -12.99 -15.24 -21.67
C GLY A 63 -13.75 -14.89 -20.40
N LEU A 64 -14.28 -13.67 -20.36
CA LEU A 64 -15.00 -13.14 -19.20
C LEU A 64 -16.20 -14.02 -18.84
N THR A 65 -17.00 -14.44 -19.83
CA THR A 65 -18.15 -15.31 -19.58
C THR A 65 -17.73 -16.59 -18.86
N GLN A 66 -16.70 -17.28 -19.33
CA GLN A 66 -16.22 -18.51 -18.69
C GLN A 66 -15.64 -18.27 -17.30
N ALA A 67 -14.96 -17.14 -17.09
CA ALA A 67 -14.45 -16.74 -15.77
C ALA A 67 -15.58 -16.46 -14.76
N PHE A 68 -16.74 -15.98 -15.21
CA PHE A 68 -17.90 -15.71 -14.35
C PHE A 68 -18.92 -16.86 -14.27
N THR A 69 -18.93 -17.81 -15.22
CA THR A 69 -19.89 -18.92 -15.27
C THR A 69 -19.34 -20.26 -14.76
N GLY A 70 -18.03 -20.38 -14.53
CA GLY A 70 -17.32 -21.62 -14.14
C GLY A 70 -17.63 -22.21 -12.76
N GLY A 71 -18.81 -21.94 -12.19
CA GLY A 71 -19.22 -22.36 -10.87
C GLY A 71 -19.50 -21.15 -10.00
N SER A 72 -20.77 -20.98 -9.63
CA SER A 72 -21.18 -19.97 -8.67
C SER A 72 -20.41 -20.21 -7.36
N VAL A 73 -19.37 -19.41 -7.12
CA VAL A 73 -18.63 -19.41 -5.84
C VAL A 73 -19.62 -19.26 -4.68
N PHE A 74 -20.71 -18.52 -4.91
CA PHE A 74 -21.82 -18.31 -3.98
C PHE A 74 -22.88 -19.43 -3.93
N ALA A 75 -22.80 -20.49 -4.74
CA ALA A 75 -23.78 -21.58 -4.72
C ALA A 75 -23.61 -22.49 -3.49
N SER A 76 -22.41 -22.52 -2.91
CA SER A 76 -22.19 -23.08 -1.58
C SER A 76 -22.24 -21.95 -0.55
N ASN A 77 -23.43 -21.67 0.00
CA ASN A 77 -23.70 -20.48 0.81
C ASN A 77 -22.72 -20.24 1.98
N ALA A 78 -22.09 -21.28 2.53
CA ALA A 78 -21.07 -21.14 3.59
C ALA A 78 -19.64 -20.97 3.05
N GLY A 79 -19.24 -21.73 2.02
CA GLY A 79 -17.89 -21.67 1.46
C GLY A 79 -17.64 -20.44 0.59
N GLY A 80 -18.67 -19.99 -0.15
CA GLY A 80 -18.59 -18.88 -1.08
C GLY A 80 -18.37 -17.52 -0.44
N MET A 81 -19.13 -17.23 0.63
CA MET A 81 -19.01 -15.96 1.35
C MET A 81 -17.65 -15.87 2.05
N THR A 82 -17.19 -16.97 2.65
CA THR A 82 -15.85 -17.05 3.26
C THR A 82 -14.76 -16.90 2.21
N ALA A 83 -14.82 -17.62 1.08
CA ALA A 83 -13.84 -17.50 0.01
C ALA A 83 -13.81 -16.09 -0.60
N PHE A 84 -14.97 -15.45 -0.75
CA PHE A 84 -15.05 -14.05 -1.16
C PHE A 84 -14.40 -13.11 -0.14
N GLY A 85 -14.64 -13.32 1.16
CA GLY A 85 -13.97 -12.60 2.24
C GLY A 85 -12.44 -12.72 2.19
N VAL A 86 -11.93 -13.93 2.00
CA VAL A 86 -10.48 -14.20 1.83
C VAL A 86 -9.93 -13.49 0.60
N ALA A 87 -10.62 -13.58 -0.54
CA ALA A 87 -10.21 -12.92 -1.78
C ALA A 87 -10.19 -11.39 -1.64
N LEU A 88 -11.16 -10.83 -0.90
CA LEU A 88 -11.20 -9.40 -0.58
C LEU A 88 -9.96 -8.96 0.20
N ILE A 89 -9.44 -9.77 1.14
CA ILE A 89 -8.21 -9.43 1.85
C ILE A 89 -7.08 -9.16 0.85
N ALA A 90 -6.82 -10.10 -0.06
CA ALA A 90 -5.78 -9.95 -1.08
C ALA A 90 -6.03 -8.76 -2.01
N ALA A 91 -7.30 -8.48 -2.34
CA ALA A 91 -7.65 -7.29 -3.11
C ALA A 91 -7.32 -6.01 -2.34
N PHE A 92 -7.71 -5.88 -1.06
CA PHE A 92 -7.42 -4.70 -0.24
C PHE A 92 -5.91 -4.47 -0.07
N TRP A 93 -5.13 -5.54 0.04
CA TRP A 93 -3.67 -5.46 0.01
C TRP A 93 -3.16 -4.73 -1.25
N ALA A 94 -3.73 -5.02 -2.42
CA ALA A 94 -3.33 -4.37 -3.66
C ALA A 94 -3.68 -2.87 -3.71
N PHE A 95 -4.63 -2.42 -2.88
CA PHE A 95 -5.06 -1.02 -2.75
C PHE A 95 -4.42 -0.26 -1.57
N ASP A 96 -3.61 -0.92 -0.74
CA ASP A 96 -3.00 -0.27 0.42
C ASP A 96 -2.00 0.83 0.04
N GLY A 97 -1.80 1.78 0.97
CA GLY A 97 -0.93 2.95 0.78
C GLY A 97 -1.66 4.22 0.34
N TRP A 98 -2.98 4.17 0.18
CA TRP A 98 -3.81 5.34 -0.15
C TRP A 98 -3.72 6.45 0.90
N ASN A 99 -3.56 6.09 2.17
CA ASN A 99 -3.46 7.00 3.30
C ASN A 99 -2.14 7.80 3.32
N ASN A 100 -1.08 7.34 2.64
CA ASN A 100 0.23 7.99 2.63
C ASN A 100 0.20 9.42 2.09
N VAL A 101 -0.74 9.73 1.19
CA VAL A 101 -0.99 11.11 0.70
C VAL A 101 -1.28 12.06 1.86
N THR A 102 -1.92 11.59 2.92
CA THR A 102 -2.26 12.42 4.09
C THR A 102 -1.03 12.77 4.93
N PHE A 103 0.00 11.93 4.94
CA PHE A 103 1.23 12.16 5.71
C PHE A 103 2.10 13.27 5.11
N ILE A 104 1.97 13.50 3.80
CA ILE A 104 2.68 14.54 3.05
C ILE A 104 1.78 15.75 2.76
N ALA A 105 0.59 15.84 3.37
CA ALA A 105 -0.38 16.89 3.09
C ALA A 105 0.19 18.32 3.29
N GLY A 106 1.13 18.51 4.22
CA GLY A 106 1.78 19.80 4.45
C GLY A 106 2.64 20.30 3.29
N GLU A 107 3.01 19.43 2.35
CA GLU A 107 3.83 19.76 1.17
C GLU A 107 3.02 19.84 -0.12
N ILE A 108 1.73 19.49 -0.06
CA ILE A 108 0.81 19.54 -1.19
C ILE A 108 0.28 20.97 -1.32
N LYS A 109 0.34 21.53 -2.54
CA LYS A 109 -0.28 22.83 -2.85
C LYS A 109 -1.79 22.75 -2.60
N GLU A 110 -2.37 23.75 -1.92
CA GLU A 110 -3.81 23.80 -1.62
C GLU A 110 -4.37 22.48 -1.04
N PRO A 111 -3.85 21.99 0.10
CA PRO A 111 -4.13 20.64 0.58
C PRO A 111 -5.61 20.41 0.91
N ARG A 112 -6.34 21.45 1.31
CA ARG A 112 -7.80 21.40 1.56
C ARG A 112 -8.60 20.88 0.35
N ARG A 113 -8.15 21.21 -0.87
CA ARG A 113 -8.79 20.83 -2.13
C ARG A 113 -8.09 19.63 -2.76
N ASN A 114 -6.76 19.66 -2.81
CA ASN A 114 -5.99 18.69 -3.56
C ASN A 114 -5.87 17.33 -2.86
N VAL A 115 -5.80 17.26 -1.53
CA VAL A 115 -5.76 15.96 -0.83
C VAL A 115 -7.02 15.12 -1.09
N PRO A 116 -8.25 15.65 -0.90
CA PRO A 116 -9.46 14.90 -1.23
C PRO A 116 -9.56 14.50 -2.71
N LEU A 117 -9.22 15.41 -3.63
CA LEU A 117 -9.25 15.13 -5.06
C LEU A 117 -8.24 14.06 -5.46
N SER A 118 -7.01 14.12 -4.95
CA SER A 118 -5.98 13.12 -5.22
C SER A 118 -6.37 11.75 -4.70
N LEU A 119 -7.01 11.67 -3.52
CA LEU A 119 -7.54 10.40 -3.00
C LEU A 119 -8.64 9.85 -3.90
N PHE A 120 -9.64 10.66 -4.26
CA PHE A 120 -10.77 10.18 -5.05
C PHE A 120 -10.37 9.80 -6.49
N ILE A 121 -9.70 10.70 -7.20
CA ILE A 121 -9.29 10.48 -8.60
C ILE A 121 -8.23 9.38 -8.66
N GLY A 122 -7.25 9.40 -7.76
CA GLY A 122 -6.18 8.40 -7.70
C GLY A 122 -6.74 7.00 -7.45
N LEU A 123 -7.56 6.83 -6.40
CA LEU A 123 -8.16 5.52 -6.09
C LEU A 123 -9.08 5.02 -7.19
N SER A 124 -9.92 5.90 -7.77
CA SER A 124 -10.81 5.52 -8.88
C SER A 124 -10.02 5.10 -10.12
N THR A 125 -8.93 5.80 -10.43
CA THR A 125 -8.04 5.46 -11.54
C THR A 125 -7.39 4.10 -11.32
N VAL A 126 -6.86 3.85 -10.12
CA VAL A 126 -6.27 2.55 -9.77
C VAL A 126 -7.31 1.43 -9.86
N ALA A 127 -8.53 1.65 -9.35
CA ALA A 127 -9.60 0.67 -9.43
C ALA A 127 -9.96 0.30 -10.86
N ILE A 128 -10.12 1.29 -11.74
CA ILE A 128 -10.41 1.07 -13.16
C ILE A 128 -9.26 0.31 -13.83
N LEU A 129 -8.01 0.73 -13.63
CA LEU A 129 -6.85 0.05 -14.22
C LEU A 129 -6.73 -1.40 -13.74
N TYR A 130 -6.92 -1.66 -12.46
CA TYR A 130 -6.86 -3.01 -11.90
C TYR A 130 -7.96 -3.89 -12.47
N LEU A 131 -9.20 -3.38 -12.60
CA LEU A 131 -10.28 -4.12 -13.24
C LEU A 131 -9.98 -4.42 -14.71
N LEU A 132 -9.51 -3.43 -15.47
CA LEU A 132 -9.16 -3.61 -16.89
C LEU A 132 -8.04 -4.64 -17.08
N VAL A 133 -7.00 -4.61 -16.24
CA VAL A 133 -5.90 -5.57 -16.30
C VAL A 133 -6.36 -6.97 -15.91
N ASN A 134 -7.21 -7.12 -14.88
CA ASN A 134 -7.76 -8.43 -14.54
C ASN A 134 -8.67 -8.97 -15.66
N MET A 135 -9.49 -8.12 -16.27
CA MET A 135 -10.31 -8.49 -17.43
C MET A 135 -9.42 -8.92 -18.62
N ALA A 136 -8.31 -8.21 -18.86
CA ALA A 136 -7.31 -8.59 -19.86
C ALA A 136 -6.72 -9.98 -19.57
N TYR A 137 -6.32 -10.26 -18.33
CA TYR A 137 -5.84 -11.59 -17.95
C TYR A 137 -6.86 -12.68 -18.22
N TYR A 138 -8.12 -12.51 -17.80
CA TYR A 138 -9.16 -13.51 -18.05
C TYR A 138 -9.53 -13.67 -19.52
N ARG A 139 -9.21 -12.73 -20.40
CA ARG A 139 -9.35 -12.90 -21.86
C ARG A 139 -8.18 -13.67 -22.48
N MET A 140 -6.99 -13.53 -21.89
CA MET A 140 -5.75 -14.12 -22.41
C MET A 140 -5.46 -15.50 -21.80
N LEU A 141 -5.93 -15.76 -20.58
CA LEU A 141 -5.63 -16.95 -19.79
C LEU A 141 -6.93 -17.55 -19.23
N PRO A 142 -7.07 -18.90 -19.23
CA PRO A 142 -8.12 -19.57 -18.48
C PRO A 142 -8.05 -19.24 -16.98
N ALA A 143 -9.19 -19.18 -16.29
CA ALA A 143 -9.26 -18.78 -14.88
C ALA A 143 -8.37 -19.65 -13.96
N ALA A 144 -8.26 -20.96 -14.24
CA ALA A 144 -7.37 -21.86 -13.51
C ALA A 144 -5.88 -21.51 -13.69
N ALA A 145 -5.47 -21.04 -14.87
CA ALA A 145 -4.11 -20.61 -15.13
C ALA A 145 -3.80 -19.28 -14.40
N VAL A 146 -4.75 -18.36 -14.34
CA VAL A 146 -4.62 -17.13 -13.54
C VAL A 146 -4.48 -17.46 -12.06
N ALA A 147 -5.32 -18.37 -11.54
CA ALA A 147 -5.30 -18.77 -10.13
C ALA A 147 -4.02 -19.54 -9.72
N GLY A 148 -3.46 -20.36 -10.62
CA GLY A 148 -2.24 -21.12 -10.39
C GLY A 148 -0.94 -20.34 -10.64
N SER A 149 -1.02 -19.13 -11.21
CA SER A 149 0.16 -18.37 -11.59
C SER A 149 0.71 -17.53 -10.43
N SER A 150 2.01 -17.67 -10.18
CA SER A 150 2.73 -16.76 -9.29
C SER A 150 2.98 -15.39 -9.91
N PHE A 151 2.85 -15.25 -11.24
CA PHE A 151 3.05 -13.97 -11.92
C PHE A 151 2.15 -13.85 -13.18
N PRO A 152 0.83 -13.61 -13.01
CA PRO A 152 -0.14 -13.61 -14.11
C PRO A 152 0.20 -12.63 -15.25
N ALA A 153 0.83 -11.51 -14.92
CA ALA A 153 1.25 -10.51 -15.92
C ALA A 153 2.27 -11.08 -16.91
N ALA A 154 3.26 -11.85 -16.44
CA ALA A 154 4.26 -12.48 -17.30
C ALA A 154 3.63 -13.56 -18.18
N ASP A 155 2.74 -14.37 -17.62
CA ASP A 155 2.08 -15.45 -18.36
C ASP A 155 1.16 -14.89 -19.44
N ALA A 156 0.46 -13.79 -19.17
CA ALA A 156 -0.39 -13.11 -20.15
C ALA A 156 0.46 -12.58 -21.31
N VAL A 157 1.50 -11.79 -21.05
CA VAL A 157 2.30 -11.19 -22.13
C VAL A 157 3.17 -12.21 -22.89
N ARG A 158 3.46 -13.37 -22.29
CA ARG A 158 4.15 -14.49 -22.96
C ARG A 158 3.39 -14.94 -24.20
N ILE A 159 2.06 -14.91 -24.17
CA ILE A 159 1.19 -15.27 -25.30
C ILE A 159 1.32 -14.27 -26.46
N MET A 160 1.73 -13.02 -26.19
CA MET A 160 1.80 -11.95 -27.20
C MET A 160 3.05 -11.96 -28.07
N GLY A 161 4.04 -12.80 -27.79
CA GLY A 161 5.30 -12.80 -28.55
C GLY A 161 6.52 -13.34 -27.80
N GLY A 162 6.32 -14.22 -26.82
CA GLY A 162 7.39 -14.98 -26.18
C GLY A 162 8.19 -14.22 -25.12
N GLU A 163 9.42 -14.70 -24.87
CA GLU A 163 10.26 -14.32 -23.72
C GLU A 163 10.68 -12.83 -23.70
N TRP A 164 10.66 -12.13 -24.84
CA TRP A 164 10.97 -10.70 -24.87
C TRP A 164 9.98 -9.87 -24.05
N TRP A 165 8.68 -10.09 -24.22
CA TRP A 165 7.65 -9.39 -23.47
C TRP A 165 7.69 -9.73 -21.98
N VAL A 166 8.04 -10.96 -21.65
CA VAL A 166 8.27 -11.40 -20.26
C VAL A 166 9.40 -10.60 -19.61
N ARG A 167 10.52 -10.39 -20.32
CA ARG A 167 11.63 -9.54 -19.82
C ARG A 167 11.19 -8.09 -19.65
N ALA A 168 10.47 -7.54 -20.63
CA ALA A 168 9.98 -6.16 -20.57
C ALA A 168 9.04 -5.94 -19.37
N ILE A 169 8.09 -6.85 -19.12
CA ILE A 169 7.18 -6.72 -17.97
C ILE A 169 7.90 -6.88 -16.63
N ILE A 170 8.90 -7.78 -16.54
CA ILE A 170 9.73 -7.91 -15.33
C ILE A 170 10.44 -6.59 -15.03
N ILE A 171 11.06 -5.94 -16.03
CA ILE A 171 11.71 -4.64 -15.85
C ILE A 171 10.69 -3.59 -15.39
N ALA A 172 9.51 -3.55 -15.99
CA ALA A 172 8.46 -2.61 -15.59
C ALA A 172 7.98 -2.84 -14.15
N VAL A 173 7.87 -4.09 -13.70
CA VAL A 173 7.53 -4.43 -12.31
C VAL A 173 8.64 -4.02 -11.34
N VAL A 174 9.92 -4.18 -11.71
CA VAL A 174 11.06 -3.68 -10.92
C VAL A 174 11.00 -2.15 -10.81
N ILE A 175 10.73 -1.43 -11.91
CA ILE A 175 10.56 0.04 -11.88
C ILE A 175 9.36 0.43 -10.99
N SER A 176 8.26 -0.32 -11.08
CA SER A 176 7.07 -0.08 -10.25
C SER A 176 7.37 -0.27 -8.76
N THR A 177 8.09 -1.33 -8.39
CA THR A 177 8.47 -1.59 -6.99
C THR A 177 9.41 -0.51 -6.45
N LEU A 178 10.38 -0.03 -7.23
CA LEU A 178 11.20 1.14 -6.86
C LEU A 178 10.34 2.39 -6.61
N GLY A 179 9.31 2.62 -7.44
CA GLY A 179 8.37 3.72 -7.23
C GLY A 179 7.51 3.57 -5.98
N CYS A 180 7.22 2.34 -5.55
CA CYS A 180 6.55 2.09 -4.27
C CYS A 180 7.49 2.44 -3.11
N VAL A 181 8.72 1.95 -3.14
CA VAL A 181 9.73 2.22 -2.09
C VAL A 181 9.98 3.71 -1.96
N ASN A 182 10.14 4.44 -3.07
CA ASN A 182 10.33 5.89 -3.03
C ASN A 182 9.14 6.62 -2.39
N GLY A 183 7.91 6.22 -2.71
CA GLY A 183 6.69 6.77 -2.10
C GLY A 183 6.63 6.52 -0.59
N MET A 184 7.04 5.33 -0.14
CA MET A 184 7.11 4.97 1.28
C MET A 184 8.24 5.70 2.03
N VAL A 185 9.38 5.93 1.38
CA VAL A 185 10.48 6.75 1.92
C VAL A 185 10.04 8.19 2.13
N LEU A 186 9.30 8.75 1.16
CA LEU A 186 8.66 10.05 1.32
C LEU A 186 7.68 10.00 2.51
N ALA A 187 6.59 9.25 2.41
CA ALA A 187 5.50 9.36 3.37
C ALA A 187 5.90 8.95 4.81
N GLY A 188 6.68 7.88 4.98
CA GLY A 188 6.96 7.28 6.28
C GLY A 188 7.71 8.20 7.26
N ALA A 189 8.68 8.97 6.77
CA ALA A 189 9.57 9.74 7.65
C ALA A 189 8.85 10.87 8.37
N ARG A 190 7.71 11.31 7.82
CA ARG A 190 6.87 12.40 8.32
C ARG A 190 6.08 12.00 9.55
N VAL A 191 5.76 10.72 9.74
CA VAL A 191 5.09 10.24 10.94
C VAL A 191 6.00 10.42 12.16
N THR A 192 7.24 9.93 12.07
CA THR A 192 8.22 10.06 13.17
C THR A 192 8.57 11.52 13.44
N TYR A 193 8.67 12.34 12.39
CA TYR A 193 8.85 13.79 12.50
C TYR A 193 7.69 14.45 13.25
N ALA A 194 6.44 14.19 12.85
CA ALA A 194 5.26 14.79 13.45
C ALA A 194 5.10 14.37 14.93
N MET A 195 5.44 13.13 15.27
CA MET A 195 5.49 12.67 16.67
C MET A 195 6.54 13.43 17.49
N ALA A 196 7.69 13.75 16.90
CA ALA A 196 8.74 14.51 17.56
C ALA A 196 8.36 15.98 17.74
N ASP A 197 7.77 16.59 16.71
CA ASP A 197 7.28 17.96 16.71
C ASP A 197 6.16 18.16 17.75
N ALA A 198 5.23 17.20 17.83
CA ALA A 198 4.18 17.15 18.85
C ALA A 198 4.70 16.81 20.27
N GLY A 199 6.02 16.70 20.48
CA GLY A 199 6.62 16.48 21.79
C GLY A 199 6.51 15.04 22.33
N SER A 200 6.11 14.07 21.49
CA SER A 200 6.06 12.64 21.89
C SER A 200 7.40 11.93 21.74
N LEU A 201 8.29 12.42 20.86
CA LEU A 201 9.64 11.87 20.63
C LEU A 201 10.75 12.94 20.81
N PRO A 202 12.04 12.55 20.97
CA PRO A 202 13.17 13.47 21.09
C PRO A 202 13.17 14.61 20.06
N ARG A 203 13.42 15.86 20.49
CA ARG A 203 13.35 17.06 19.62
C ARG A 203 14.31 16.99 18.43
N LYS A 204 15.41 16.26 18.55
CA LYS A 204 16.36 16.01 17.45
C LYS A 204 15.70 15.35 16.22
N LEU A 205 14.61 14.59 16.42
CA LEU A 205 13.85 13.96 15.35
C LEU A 205 12.90 14.92 14.63
N ALA A 206 12.61 16.10 15.21
CA ALA A 206 11.86 17.17 14.57
C ALA A 206 12.77 18.10 13.74
N TYR A 207 14.02 17.72 13.48
CA TYR A 207 14.95 18.52 12.69
C TYR A 207 14.58 18.49 11.20
N VAL A 208 14.46 19.67 10.60
CA VAL A 208 14.28 19.87 9.15
C VAL A 208 15.53 20.51 8.58
N HIS A 209 16.07 19.92 7.50
CA HIS A 209 17.26 20.44 6.86
C HIS A 209 16.99 21.82 6.23
N PRO A 210 17.77 22.88 6.52
CA PRO A 210 17.47 24.25 6.10
C PRO A 210 17.51 24.46 4.59
N ARG A 211 18.45 23.83 3.87
CA ARG A 211 18.55 23.91 2.41
C ARG A 211 17.51 23.06 1.68
N PHE A 212 17.37 21.80 2.07
CA PHE A 212 16.59 20.80 1.32
C PHE A 212 15.14 20.64 1.79
N HIS A 213 14.79 21.23 2.95
CA HIS A 213 13.44 21.22 3.52
C HIS A 213 12.88 19.81 3.72
N VAL A 214 13.71 18.89 4.22
CA VAL A 214 13.36 17.48 4.48
C VAL A 214 13.69 17.11 5.93
N PRO A 215 12.92 16.19 6.55
CA PRO A 215 13.22 15.69 7.89
C PRO A 215 14.36 14.65 7.81
N SER A 216 15.60 15.14 7.64
CA SER A 216 16.77 14.31 7.31
C SER A 216 17.06 13.24 8.36
N VAL A 217 16.89 13.55 9.64
CA VAL A 217 17.16 12.61 10.73
C VAL A 217 16.19 11.44 10.72
N THR A 218 14.89 11.70 10.52
CA THR A 218 13.89 10.61 10.49
C THR A 218 13.97 9.80 9.21
N LEU A 219 14.34 10.42 8.08
CA LEU A 219 14.66 9.70 6.84
C LEU A 219 15.82 8.71 7.04
N LEU A 220 16.90 9.13 7.69
CA LEU A 220 18.06 8.27 7.96
C LEU A 220 17.72 7.13 8.93
N ILE A 221 16.93 7.40 9.97
CA ILE A 221 16.49 6.38 10.92
C ILE A 221 15.57 5.37 10.23
N GLN A 222 14.62 5.83 9.42
CA GLN A 222 13.75 4.96 8.64
C GLN A 222 14.57 4.08 7.69
N MET A 223 15.55 4.66 6.99
CA MET A 223 16.45 3.93 6.11
C MET A 223 17.24 2.85 6.87
N ALA A 224 17.88 3.22 7.98
CA ALA A 224 18.63 2.29 8.81
C ALA A 224 17.74 1.13 9.30
N TRP A 225 16.53 1.45 9.77
CA TRP A 225 15.56 0.45 10.20
C TRP A 225 15.15 -0.48 9.05
N ALA A 226 14.81 0.07 7.88
CA ALA A 226 14.43 -0.72 6.71
C ALA A 226 15.58 -1.65 6.24
N VAL A 227 16.82 -1.15 6.22
CA VAL A 227 18.02 -1.95 5.89
C VAL A 227 18.22 -3.09 6.89
N LEU A 228 18.08 -2.83 8.19
CA LEU A 228 18.17 -3.87 9.23
C LEU A 228 17.09 -4.94 9.06
N LEU A 229 15.86 -4.53 8.71
CA LEU A 229 14.77 -5.48 8.46
C LEU A 229 15.03 -6.35 7.23
N VAL A 230 15.53 -5.77 6.13
CA VAL A 230 15.91 -6.53 4.93
C VAL A 230 17.03 -7.52 5.26
N TRP A 231 18.04 -7.07 6.00
CA TRP A 231 19.16 -7.92 6.41
C TRP A 231 18.70 -9.11 7.26
N SER A 232 17.75 -8.89 8.18
CA SER A 232 17.18 -9.94 9.04
C SER A 232 16.49 -11.08 8.28
N GLY A 233 16.08 -10.85 7.03
CA GLY A 233 15.42 -11.85 6.19
C GLY A 233 14.00 -12.24 6.62
N ARG A 234 13.41 -11.57 7.62
CA ARG A 234 12.05 -11.84 8.13
C ARG A 234 10.99 -10.87 7.62
N TYR A 235 11.24 -10.23 6.48
CA TYR A 235 10.35 -9.21 5.91
C TYR A 235 8.89 -9.70 5.77
N ASP A 236 8.68 -10.89 5.19
CA ASP A 236 7.33 -11.41 4.91
C ASP A 236 6.50 -11.59 6.18
N GLN A 237 7.14 -12.01 7.28
CA GLN A 237 6.51 -12.17 8.57
C GLN A 237 6.16 -10.82 9.20
N LEU A 238 7.10 -9.88 9.20
CA LEU A 238 6.90 -8.54 9.76
C LEU A 238 5.83 -7.75 9.00
N PHE A 239 5.82 -7.87 7.68
CA PHE A 239 4.83 -7.24 6.80
C PHE A 239 3.41 -7.74 7.12
N THR A 240 3.24 -9.06 7.30
CA THR A 240 1.95 -9.67 7.65
C THR A 240 1.44 -9.21 9.04
N TYR A 241 2.34 -8.96 10.00
CA TYR A 241 1.96 -8.45 11.33
C TYR A 241 1.43 -7.02 11.30
N VAL A 242 2.00 -6.17 10.44
CA VAL A 242 1.70 -4.74 10.41
C VAL A 242 0.31 -4.45 9.86
N ILE A 243 -0.22 -5.24 8.91
CA ILE A 243 -1.51 -4.89 8.29
C ILE A 243 -2.69 -5.00 9.26
N SER A 244 -2.69 -6.03 10.11
CA SER A 244 -3.76 -6.23 11.08
C SER A 244 -3.79 -5.07 12.08
N ALA A 245 -2.60 -4.63 12.52
CA ALA A 245 -2.46 -3.45 13.35
C ALA A 245 -2.88 -2.16 12.62
N ALA A 246 -2.52 -2.01 11.34
CA ALA A 246 -2.88 -0.84 10.55
C ALA A 246 -4.41 -0.68 10.41
N PHE A 247 -5.12 -1.75 10.08
CA PHE A 247 -6.59 -1.72 9.97
C PHE A 247 -7.28 -1.40 11.30
N LEU A 248 -6.73 -1.85 12.43
CA LEU A 248 -7.21 -1.42 13.75
C LEU A 248 -7.13 0.10 13.90
N PHE A 249 -5.99 0.71 13.57
CA PHE A 249 -5.83 2.16 13.65
C PHE A 249 -6.67 2.92 12.62
N TYR A 250 -6.91 2.36 11.43
CA TYR A 250 -7.83 2.93 10.45
C TYR A 250 -9.26 2.98 11.01
N GLY A 251 -9.72 1.87 11.61
CA GLY A 251 -11.01 1.80 12.29
C GLY A 251 -11.12 2.81 13.43
N LEU A 252 -10.11 2.88 14.31
CA LEU A 252 -10.06 3.87 15.41
C LEU A 252 -10.06 5.31 14.90
N THR A 253 -9.41 5.60 13.77
CA THR A 253 -9.41 6.93 13.14
C THR A 253 -10.81 7.32 12.67
N VAL A 254 -11.54 6.41 12.02
CA VAL A 254 -12.92 6.65 11.58
C VAL A 254 -13.89 6.71 12.76
N ALA A 255 -13.70 5.91 13.80
CA ALA A 255 -14.46 6.04 15.05
C ALA A 255 -14.20 7.40 15.71
N GLY A 256 -12.95 7.85 15.71
CA GLY A 256 -12.52 9.17 16.16
C GLY A 256 -13.23 10.31 15.41
N LEU A 257 -13.44 10.19 14.10
CA LEU A 257 -14.23 11.14 13.32
C LEU A 257 -15.67 11.27 13.87
N ILE A 258 -16.34 10.16 14.15
CA ILE A 258 -17.72 10.16 14.69
C ILE A 258 -17.75 10.80 16.08
N VAL A 259 -16.78 10.44 16.94
CA VAL A 259 -16.63 11.01 18.28
C VAL A 259 -16.35 12.52 18.21
N LEU A 260 -15.47 12.95 17.31
CA LEU A 260 -15.11 14.36 17.13
C LEU A 260 -16.31 15.19 16.68
N ARG A 261 -17.19 14.62 15.82
CA ARG A 261 -18.41 15.30 15.41
C ARG A 261 -19.39 15.54 16.54
N ARG A 262 -19.42 14.65 17.56
CA ARG A 262 -20.24 14.82 18.77
C ARG A 262 -19.59 15.75 19.79
N ARG A 263 -18.28 15.61 20.04
CA ARG A 263 -17.58 16.37 21.08
C ARG A 263 -17.25 17.80 20.70
N ALA A 264 -17.02 18.07 19.42
CA ALA A 264 -16.61 19.39 18.93
C ALA A 264 -17.42 19.77 17.66
N PRO A 265 -18.74 20.02 17.81
CA PRO A 265 -19.62 20.29 16.68
C PRO A 265 -19.28 21.58 15.92
N GLN A 266 -18.75 22.58 16.63
CA GLN A 266 -18.49 23.94 16.13
C GLN A 266 -17.15 24.12 15.41
N LEU A 267 -16.31 23.08 15.33
CA LEU A 267 -15.04 23.19 14.60
C LEU A 267 -15.30 23.44 13.11
N GLU A 268 -14.55 24.37 12.52
CA GLU A 268 -14.54 24.56 11.07
C GLU A 268 -14.07 23.26 10.39
N ARG A 269 -14.85 22.79 9.40
CA ARG A 269 -14.56 21.56 8.67
C ARG A 269 -14.46 21.89 7.18
N PRO A 270 -13.23 22.13 6.67
CA PRO A 270 -13.00 22.41 5.25
C PRO A 270 -13.49 21.28 4.34
N TYR A 271 -13.47 20.05 4.84
CA TYR A 271 -14.01 18.87 4.17
C TYR A 271 -15.05 18.19 5.05
N LYS A 272 -16.19 17.80 4.46
CA LYS A 272 -17.24 17.03 5.11
C LYS A 272 -17.45 15.73 4.34
N VAL A 273 -17.30 14.61 5.05
CA VAL A 273 -17.54 13.27 4.49
C VAL A 273 -19.00 13.19 3.98
N PRO A 274 -19.22 12.80 2.71
CA PRO A 274 -20.56 12.61 2.16
C PRO A 274 -21.28 11.43 2.82
N PHE A 275 -22.61 11.42 2.79
CA PHE A 275 -23.44 10.34 3.37
C PHE A 275 -23.16 10.03 4.84
N TYR A 276 -22.73 11.03 5.61
CA TYR A 276 -22.56 10.87 7.05
C TYR A 276 -23.93 10.68 7.74
N PRO A 277 -24.08 9.76 8.71
CA PRO A 277 -23.04 8.90 9.31
C PRO A 277 -22.87 7.51 8.65
N TRP A 278 -23.70 7.18 7.65
CA TRP A 278 -23.76 5.85 7.06
C TRP A 278 -22.43 5.39 6.46
N LEU A 279 -21.76 6.23 5.69
CA LEU A 279 -20.48 5.85 5.06
C LEU A 279 -19.39 5.49 6.08
N PRO A 280 -19.11 6.30 7.13
CA PRO A 280 -18.24 5.89 8.23
C PRO A 280 -18.68 4.62 8.97
N LEU A 281 -19.98 4.43 9.19
CA LEU A 281 -20.50 3.26 9.89
C LEU A 281 -20.27 1.96 9.09
N VAL A 282 -20.55 2.00 7.78
CA VAL A 282 -20.26 0.87 6.87
C VAL A 282 -18.77 0.53 6.89
N TYR A 283 -17.90 1.55 6.84
CA TYR A 283 -16.46 1.35 6.94
C TYR A 283 -16.03 0.71 8.26
N LEU A 284 -16.63 1.10 9.39
CA LEU A 284 -16.36 0.51 10.70
C LEU A 284 -16.81 -0.95 10.78
N VAL A 285 -18.00 -1.27 10.27
CA VAL A 285 -18.50 -2.66 10.19
C VAL A 285 -17.56 -3.51 9.34
N PHE A 286 -17.17 -3.00 8.17
CA PHE A 286 -16.22 -3.65 7.28
C PHE A 286 -14.86 -3.89 7.97
N THR A 287 -14.30 -2.87 8.62
CA THR A 287 -13.02 -2.96 9.32
C THR A 287 -13.09 -3.97 10.48
N ALA A 288 -14.19 -4.00 11.23
CA ALA A 288 -14.41 -4.99 12.28
C ALA A 288 -14.48 -6.41 11.73
N ALA A 289 -15.24 -6.63 10.65
CA ALA A 289 -15.35 -7.93 9.98
C ALA A 289 -13.98 -8.41 9.46
N PHE A 290 -13.21 -7.51 8.83
CA PHE A 290 -11.85 -7.79 8.36
C PHE A 290 -10.92 -8.20 9.52
N LEU A 291 -10.93 -7.45 10.62
CA LEU A 291 -10.09 -7.76 11.79
C LEU A 291 -10.47 -9.10 12.42
N ILE A 292 -11.76 -9.40 12.55
CA ILE A 292 -12.25 -10.68 13.08
C ILE A 292 -11.78 -11.83 12.19
N ASN A 293 -11.93 -11.71 10.87
CA ASN A 293 -11.49 -12.73 9.93
C ASN A 293 -9.96 -12.89 9.91
N SER A 294 -9.20 -11.79 9.92
CA SER A 294 -7.73 -11.82 10.00
C SER A 294 -7.24 -12.54 11.26
N VAL A 295 -7.86 -12.27 12.42
CA VAL A 295 -7.54 -12.95 13.69
C VAL A 295 -7.93 -14.42 13.65
N ALA A 296 -9.04 -14.78 13.01
CA ALA A 296 -9.49 -16.17 12.88
C ALA A 296 -8.57 -17.00 11.96
N GLU A 297 -8.11 -16.43 10.85
CA GLU A 297 -7.26 -17.12 9.88
C GLU A 297 -5.78 -17.15 10.28
N LYS A 298 -5.29 -16.06 10.87
CA LYS A 298 -3.86 -15.86 11.20
C LYS A 298 -3.68 -15.31 12.63
N PRO A 299 -4.09 -16.08 13.66
CA PRO A 299 -4.13 -15.59 15.04
C PRO A 299 -2.75 -15.20 15.59
N ARG A 300 -1.69 -15.93 15.20
CA ARG A 300 -0.34 -15.67 15.68
C ARG A 300 0.17 -14.33 15.13
N GLU A 301 -0.09 -14.09 13.86
CA GLU A 301 0.31 -12.89 13.13
C GLU A 301 -0.42 -11.65 13.66
N SER A 302 -1.73 -11.74 13.84
CA SER A 302 -2.53 -10.64 14.39
C SER A 302 -2.14 -10.33 15.85
N LEU A 303 -1.89 -11.35 16.67
CA LEU A 303 -1.45 -11.17 18.06
C LEU A 303 -0.07 -10.53 18.12
N ALA A 304 0.87 -10.96 17.28
CA ALA A 304 2.20 -10.36 17.19
C ALA A 304 2.12 -8.87 16.82
N GLY A 305 1.26 -8.50 15.87
CA GLY A 305 0.99 -7.11 15.52
C GLY A 305 0.49 -6.28 16.70
N LEU A 306 -0.48 -6.80 17.48
CA LEU A 306 -0.98 -6.15 18.69
C LEU A 306 0.10 -6.01 19.77
N VAL A 307 0.91 -7.04 19.99
CA VAL A 307 2.01 -7.01 20.95
C VAL A 307 3.01 -5.92 20.58
N ILE A 308 3.38 -5.79 19.30
CA ILE A 308 4.26 -4.70 18.82
C ILE A 308 3.68 -3.33 19.13
N VAL A 309 2.37 -3.14 18.91
CA VAL A 309 1.68 -1.88 19.26
C VAL A 309 1.70 -1.64 20.77
N CYS A 310 1.42 -2.67 21.57
CA CYS A 310 1.42 -2.58 23.02
C CYS A 310 2.81 -2.28 23.60
N ILE A 311 3.89 -2.76 22.99
CA ILE A 311 5.28 -2.40 23.36
C ILE A 311 5.53 -0.89 23.20
N GLY A 312 4.79 -0.21 22.32
CA GLY A 312 4.83 1.24 22.19
C GLY A 312 4.38 1.99 23.46
N ILE A 313 3.50 1.39 24.28
CA ILE A 313 2.95 2.01 25.50
C ILE A 313 4.04 2.26 26.56
N PRO A 314 4.81 1.26 27.03
CA PRO A 314 5.87 1.50 28.02
C PRO A 314 6.95 2.45 27.49
N VAL A 315 7.29 2.36 26.20
CA VAL A 315 8.24 3.29 25.57
C VAL A 315 7.73 4.72 25.62
N PHE A 316 6.46 4.96 25.29
CA PHE A 316 5.82 6.26 25.36
C PHE A 316 5.88 6.86 26.78
N TYR A 317 5.52 6.08 27.81
CA TYR A 317 5.58 6.53 29.20
C TYR A 317 7.02 6.78 29.68
N ALA A 318 7.98 5.94 29.28
CA ALA A 318 9.39 6.12 29.63
C ALA A 318 9.96 7.41 29.04
N LEU A 319 9.66 7.70 27.76
CA LEU A 319 10.09 8.93 27.08
C LEU A 319 9.42 10.17 27.67
N ARG A 320 8.16 10.07 28.09
CA ARG A 320 7.44 11.18 28.75
C ARG A 320 7.97 11.48 30.14
N ARG A 321 8.38 10.45 30.91
CA ARG A 321 8.97 10.62 32.25
C ARG A 321 10.33 11.31 32.21
N LYS A 322 11.20 10.99 31.25
CA LYS A 322 12.53 11.64 31.08
C LYS A 322 12.46 13.12 30.67
N ARG A 323 11.26 13.65 30.41
CA ARG A 323 11.02 15.02 29.93
C ARG A 323 10.32 15.92 30.95
N ARG A 324 9.85 15.37 32.07
CA ARG A 324 9.48 16.15 33.25
C ARG A 324 10.71 16.30 34.13
#